data_AF-A0A8J9Z7K4-F1
#
_entry.id   AF-A0A8J9Z7K4-F1
#
_cell.length_a   1.000
_cell.length_b   1.000
_cell.length_c   1.000
_cell.angle_alpha   90.00
_cell.angle_beta   90.00
_cell.angle_gamma   90.00
#
_symmetry.space_group_name_H-M   'P 1'
#
loop_
_entity.id
_entity.type
_entity.pdbx_description
1 polymer ?
#
loop_
_entity_poly.entity_id
_entity_poly.type
_entity_poly.pdbx_seq_one_letter_code
_entity_poly.pdbx_strand_id
1 'polypeptide(L)'
;MVTFRGNRFNILFYNATAVYHHHKHIVSFVSSWPDPNGLLKAVKADAHQKVYFAGVRALGIIKKTITGLFFRLLGVEKSVLNMNVHLHQIQLCLERWSKDASSLLAGEALFNGEVVTRHKDAMISSLFEASEDDELDILTQQALEVVCAPILILLQRQAEEQLPGVKFWETTEAEERKSAHVPTTNVVSERDFAVLDNLLRAKPYGRSLSFEAY
;
A
#
# COMPACT_ATOMS: atom_id res chain seq x y z
N MET A 1 -4.87 -5.25 22.34
CA MET A 1 -5.18 -4.98 20.92
C MET A 1 -4.07 -4.09 20.37
N VAL A 2 -3.09 -4.65 19.68
CA VAL A 2 -1.94 -3.87 19.17
C VAL A 2 -2.39 -3.16 17.90
N THR A 3 -2.44 -1.83 17.95
CA THR A 3 -2.71 -0.98 16.78
C THR A 3 -1.54 -1.12 15.80
N PHE A 4 -1.85 -1.63 14.61
CA PHE A 4 -0.94 -1.81 13.49
C PHE A 4 -0.04 -0.57 13.25
N ARG A 5 1.26 -0.67 13.55
CA ARG A 5 2.27 0.35 13.21
C ARG A 5 3.20 -0.21 12.13
N GLY A 6 2.87 0.07 10.87
CA GLY A 6 3.78 0.05 9.72
C GLY A 6 4.30 -1.32 9.29
N ASN A 7 3.64 -1.95 8.30
CA ASN A 7 4.28 -2.95 7.47
C ASN A 7 5.32 -2.26 6.55
N ARG A 8 6.54 -2.80 6.46
CA ARG A 8 7.62 -2.28 5.59
C ARG A 8 7.17 -2.11 4.13
N PHE A 9 6.25 -2.96 3.66
CA PHE A 9 5.66 -2.85 2.33
C PHE A 9 4.83 -1.57 2.15
N ASN A 10 4.10 -1.14 3.18
CA ASN A 10 3.14 -0.04 3.07
C ASN A 10 3.69 1.33 3.54
N ILE A 11 4.88 1.34 4.16
CA ILE A 11 5.42 2.56 4.77
C ILE A 11 5.72 3.65 3.73
N LEU A 12 6.17 3.27 2.53
CA LEU A 12 6.44 4.19 1.43
C LEU A 12 5.16 4.95 1.03
N PHE A 13 4.08 4.21 0.77
CA PHE A 13 2.77 4.77 0.40
C PHE A 13 2.18 5.63 1.52
N TYR A 14 2.32 5.19 2.78
CA TYR A 14 1.90 5.96 3.95
C TYR A 14 2.65 7.29 4.04
N ASN A 15 3.97 7.25 3.95
CA ASN A 15 4.82 8.44 4.03
C ASN A 15 4.53 9.39 2.87
N ALA A 16 4.36 8.88 1.65
CA ALA A 16 4.03 9.71 0.49
C ALA A 16 2.72 10.50 0.70
N THR A 17 1.70 9.86 1.29
CA THR A 17 0.45 10.53 1.65
C THR A 17 0.69 11.72 2.59
N ALA A 18 1.50 11.52 3.63
CA ALA A 18 1.80 12.56 4.62
C ALA A 18 2.68 13.67 4.04
N VAL A 19 3.68 13.31 3.23
CA VAL A 19 4.57 14.27 2.56
C VAL A 19 3.79 15.16 1.60
N TYR A 20 2.87 14.60 0.80
CA TYR A 20 2.01 15.38 -0.07
C TYR A 20 1.18 16.40 0.72
N HIS A 21 0.47 15.92 1.75
CA HIS A 21 -0.39 16.74 2.59
C HIS A 21 0.37 17.87 3.31
N HIS A 22 1.62 17.62 3.74
CA HIS A 22 2.43 18.58 4.47
C HIS A 22 3.44 19.33 3.60
N HIS A 23 3.38 19.20 2.27
CA HIS A 23 4.36 19.78 1.35
C HIS A 23 4.59 21.28 1.57
N LYS A 24 3.51 22.08 1.68
CA LYS A 24 3.60 23.52 1.95
C LYS A 24 4.32 23.82 3.28
N HIS A 25 4.05 23.02 4.32
CA HIS A 25 4.73 23.18 5.61
C HIS A 25 6.22 22.79 5.53
N ILE A 26 6.54 21.73 4.79
CA ILE A 26 7.93 21.31 4.56
C ILE A 26 8.69 22.41 3.84
N VAL A 27 8.15 22.94 2.74
CA VAL A 27 8.77 24.03 1.97
C VAL A 27 8.96 25.29 2.82
N SER A 28 7.93 25.67 3.60
CA SER A 28 8.01 26.81 4.52
C SER A 28 9.09 26.61 5.57
N PHE A 29 9.16 25.42 6.18
CA PHE A 29 10.13 25.11 7.22
C PHE A 29 11.56 25.13 6.68
N VAL A 30 11.84 24.45 5.57
CA VAL A 30 13.22 24.43 5.02
C VAL A 30 13.65 25.80 4.49
N SER A 31 12.69 26.65 4.11
CA SER A 31 12.98 28.01 3.62
C SER A 31 13.18 29.04 4.73
N SER A 32 12.73 28.76 5.96
CA SER A 32 12.91 29.68 7.10
C SER A 32 14.30 29.61 7.72
N TRP A 33 15.14 28.65 7.33
CA TRP A 33 16.49 28.51 7.87
C TRP A 33 17.47 29.48 7.19
N PRO A 34 18.18 30.34 7.96
CA PRO A 34 19.08 31.34 7.40
C PRO A 34 20.36 30.75 6.80
N ASP A 35 20.86 29.64 7.35
CA ASP A 35 22.02 28.90 6.82
C ASP A 35 21.72 27.39 6.77
N PRO A 36 21.01 26.91 5.72
CA PRO A 36 20.66 25.50 5.63
C PRO A 36 21.86 24.64 5.23
N ASN A 37 22.03 23.52 5.93
CA ASN A 37 23.00 22.50 5.55
C ASN A 37 22.66 21.86 4.18
N GLY A 38 23.57 21.05 3.65
CA GLY A 38 23.39 20.40 2.33
C GLY A 38 22.12 19.57 2.21
N LEU A 39 21.68 18.92 3.30
CA LEU A 39 20.45 18.13 3.32
C LEU A 39 19.21 19.01 3.15
N LEU A 40 19.11 20.11 3.91
CA LEU A 40 17.98 21.04 3.80
C LEU A 40 17.90 21.71 2.43
N LYS A 41 19.06 22.01 1.82
CA LYS A 41 19.15 22.50 0.44
C LYS A 41 18.62 21.47 -0.57
N ALA A 42 19.00 20.21 -0.42
CA ALA A 42 18.52 19.12 -1.28
C ALA A 42 17.01 18.92 -1.12
N VAL A 43 16.49 18.83 0.12
CA VAL A 43 15.05 18.70 0.38
C VAL A 43 14.27 19.87 -0.23
N LYS A 44 14.79 21.10 -0.12
CA LYS A 44 14.16 22.27 -0.76
C LYS A 44 14.13 22.11 -2.29
N ALA A 45 15.24 21.71 -2.90
CA ALA A 45 15.31 21.51 -4.35
C ALA A 45 14.32 20.42 -4.82
N ASP A 46 14.32 19.28 -4.15
CA ASP A 46 13.43 18.15 -4.45
C ASP A 46 11.95 18.50 -4.27
N ALA A 47 11.62 19.29 -3.24
CA ALA A 47 10.25 19.72 -2.98
C ALA A 47 9.70 20.65 -4.08
N HIS A 48 10.56 21.32 -4.85
CA HIS A 48 10.13 22.15 -5.99
C HIS A 48 10.14 21.37 -7.32
N GLN A 49 10.62 20.12 -7.33
CA GLN A 49 10.61 19.30 -8.53
C GLN A 49 9.22 18.71 -8.76
N LYS A 50 8.51 19.19 -9.79
CA LYS A 50 7.13 18.78 -10.10
C LYS A 50 6.99 17.27 -10.29
N VAL A 51 7.95 16.65 -10.98
CA VAL A 51 7.95 15.19 -11.21
C VAL A 51 7.98 14.41 -9.90
N TYR A 52 8.77 14.86 -8.91
CA TYR A 52 8.83 14.21 -7.61
C TYR A 52 7.54 14.43 -6.83
N PHE A 53 7.00 15.65 -6.89
CA PHE A 53 5.74 15.97 -6.22
C PHE A 53 4.56 15.16 -6.79
N ALA A 54 4.49 15.02 -8.12
CA ALA A 54 3.54 14.16 -8.82
C ALA A 54 3.67 12.68 -8.39
N GLY A 55 4.91 12.16 -8.34
CA GLY A 55 5.17 10.80 -7.88
C GLY A 55 4.74 10.57 -6.43
N VAL A 56 5.00 11.54 -5.55
CA VAL A 56 4.55 11.49 -4.15
C VAL A 56 3.01 11.49 -4.06
N ARG A 57 2.33 12.32 -4.87
CA ARG A 57 0.86 12.33 -4.96
C ARG A 57 0.33 10.98 -5.42
N ALA A 58 0.88 10.43 -6.50
CA ALA A 58 0.49 9.13 -7.05
C ALA A 58 0.62 8.02 -6.01
N LEU A 59 1.76 7.93 -5.30
CA LEU A 59 1.95 6.96 -4.22
C LEU A 59 0.96 7.16 -3.06
N GLY A 60 0.61 8.41 -2.73
CA GLY A 60 -0.43 8.72 -1.74
C GLY A 60 -1.82 8.27 -2.18
N ILE A 61 -2.16 8.45 -3.46
CA ILE A 61 -3.42 7.95 -4.06
C ILE A 61 -3.47 6.42 -3.98
N ILE A 62 -2.39 5.73 -4.39
CA ILE A 62 -2.28 4.26 -4.29
C ILE A 62 -2.45 3.81 -2.84
N LYS A 63 -1.89 4.52 -1.86
CA LYS A 63 -2.11 4.23 -0.44
C LYS A 63 -3.59 4.23 -0.06
N LYS A 64 -4.30 5.31 -0.44
CA LYS A 64 -5.67 5.57 0.00
C LYS A 64 -6.70 4.77 -0.78
N THR A 65 -6.37 4.33 -2.00
CA THR A 65 -7.30 3.64 -2.89
C THR A 65 -7.01 2.14 -2.98
N ILE A 66 -5.75 1.71 -2.95
CA ILE A 66 -5.39 0.30 -3.21
C ILE A 66 -4.81 -0.34 -1.96
N THR A 67 -3.57 -0.03 -1.60
CA THR A 67 -2.85 -0.80 -0.57
C THR A 67 -3.52 -0.69 0.80
N GLY A 68 -3.98 0.50 1.17
CA GLY A 68 -4.68 0.70 2.44
C GLY A 68 -6.04 -0.01 2.53
N LEU A 69 -6.78 -0.13 1.42
CA LEU A 69 -8.02 -0.91 1.38
C LEU A 69 -7.72 -2.41 1.41
N PHE A 70 -6.73 -2.85 0.64
CA PHE A 70 -6.29 -4.24 0.63
C PHE A 70 -5.87 -4.73 2.03
N PHE A 71 -5.06 -3.98 2.77
CA PHE A 71 -4.69 -4.37 4.14
C PHE A 71 -5.86 -4.40 5.11
N ARG A 72 -6.89 -3.57 4.89
CA ARG A 72 -8.13 -3.64 5.70
C ARG A 72 -8.95 -4.88 5.35
N LEU A 73 -9.07 -5.23 4.07
CA LEU A 73 -9.70 -6.46 3.62
C LEU A 73 -9.07 -7.68 4.27
N LEU A 74 -7.74 -7.77 4.25
CA LEU A 74 -7.02 -8.86 4.91
C LEU A 74 -7.39 -9.00 6.40
N GLY A 75 -7.67 -7.88 7.10
CA GLY A 75 -8.06 -7.92 8.51
C GLY A 75 -9.52 -8.29 8.77
N VAL A 76 -10.39 -8.25 7.76
CA VAL A 76 -11.83 -8.53 7.90
C VAL A 76 -12.19 -9.91 7.32
N GLU A 77 -11.54 -10.32 6.24
CA GLU A 77 -11.77 -11.61 5.62
C GLU A 77 -11.26 -12.76 6.47
N LYS A 78 -12.07 -13.82 6.56
CA LYS A 78 -11.82 -14.96 7.46
C LYS A 78 -10.94 -16.04 6.84
N SER A 79 -10.94 -16.13 5.52
CA SER A 79 -10.20 -17.14 4.77
C SER A 79 -9.49 -16.50 3.58
N VAL A 80 -8.33 -17.05 3.23
CA VAL A 80 -7.60 -16.68 2.01
C VAL A 80 -8.44 -16.87 0.74
N LEU A 81 -9.36 -17.83 0.70
CA LEU A 81 -10.21 -18.06 -0.48
C LEU A 81 -11.27 -16.96 -0.67
N ASN A 82 -11.73 -16.33 0.42
CA ASN A 82 -12.64 -15.19 0.31
C ASN A 82 -11.98 -13.98 -0.36
N MET A 83 -10.64 -13.94 -0.41
CA MET A 83 -9.92 -12.86 -1.07
C MET A 83 -10.02 -12.94 -2.61
N ASN A 84 -10.40 -14.08 -3.20
CA ASN A 84 -10.39 -14.29 -4.65
C ASN A 84 -11.17 -13.21 -5.40
N VAL A 85 -12.42 -12.95 -5.00
CA VAL A 85 -13.28 -11.94 -5.64
C VAL A 85 -12.67 -10.54 -5.54
N HIS A 86 -12.04 -10.23 -4.41
CA HIS A 86 -11.40 -8.93 -4.18
C HIS A 86 -10.10 -8.79 -4.98
N LEU A 87 -9.30 -9.85 -5.07
CA LEU A 87 -8.07 -9.91 -5.87
C LEU A 87 -8.39 -9.74 -7.35
N HIS A 88 -9.44 -10.38 -7.85
CA HIS A 88 -9.90 -10.21 -9.21
C HIS A 88 -10.40 -8.78 -9.49
N GLN A 89 -11.16 -8.18 -8.56
CA GLN A 89 -11.56 -6.77 -8.68
C GLN A 89 -10.35 -5.83 -8.74
N ILE A 90 -9.33 -6.07 -7.91
CA ILE A 90 -8.08 -5.31 -7.96
C ILE A 90 -7.38 -5.50 -9.31
N GLN A 91 -7.32 -6.72 -9.82
CA GLN A 91 -6.74 -7.03 -11.13
C GLN A 91 -7.42 -6.20 -12.23
N LEU A 92 -8.74 -6.24 -12.32
CA LEU A 92 -9.51 -5.52 -13.35
C LEU A 92 -9.25 -4.01 -13.30
N CYS A 93 -9.27 -3.43 -12.08
CA CYS A 93 -8.99 -2.01 -11.92
C CYS A 93 -7.55 -1.65 -12.29
N LEU A 94 -6.56 -2.45 -11.90
CA LEU A 94 -5.15 -2.22 -12.25
C LEU A 94 -4.87 -2.41 -13.74
N GLU A 95 -5.52 -3.37 -14.42
CA GLU A 95 -5.43 -3.56 -15.87
C GLU A 95 -5.92 -2.33 -16.65
N ARG A 96 -6.97 -1.67 -16.14
CA ARG A 96 -7.47 -0.41 -16.72
C ARG A 96 -6.57 0.76 -16.34
N TRP A 97 -6.28 0.94 -15.05
CA TRP A 97 -5.53 2.09 -14.55
C TRP A 97 -4.05 2.10 -14.95
N SER A 98 -3.47 0.95 -15.31
CA SER A 98 -2.13 0.90 -15.90
C SER A 98 -2.08 1.45 -17.33
N LYS A 99 -3.22 1.55 -18.01
CA LYS A 99 -3.34 2.11 -19.37
C LYS A 99 -3.85 3.55 -19.36
N ASP A 100 -4.82 3.82 -18.48
CA ASP A 100 -5.39 5.15 -18.26
C ASP A 100 -5.81 5.29 -16.80
N ALA A 101 -5.06 6.08 -16.03
CA ALA A 101 -5.34 6.33 -14.61
C ALA A 101 -6.21 7.58 -14.37
N SER A 102 -6.80 8.20 -15.40
CA SER A 102 -7.62 9.40 -15.26
C SER A 102 -8.77 9.23 -14.25
N SER A 103 -9.47 8.10 -14.28
CA SER A 103 -10.55 7.81 -13.33
C SER A 103 -10.04 7.59 -11.90
N LEU A 104 -8.86 6.97 -11.75
CA LEU A 104 -8.20 6.81 -10.46
C LEU A 104 -7.79 8.17 -9.87
N LEU A 105 -7.24 9.06 -10.70
CA LEU A 105 -6.90 10.43 -10.32
C LEU A 105 -8.15 11.23 -9.95
N ALA A 106 -9.26 11.03 -10.65
CA ALA A 106 -10.56 11.61 -10.34
C ALA A 106 -11.21 11.04 -9.05
N GLY A 107 -10.58 10.06 -8.41
CA GLY A 107 -10.99 9.54 -7.11
C GLY A 107 -11.93 8.34 -7.17
N GLU A 108 -11.99 7.63 -8.30
CA GLU A 108 -12.70 6.36 -8.43
C GLU A 108 -12.35 5.42 -7.27
N ALA A 109 -13.37 4.84 -6.66
CA ALA A 109 -13.20 3.87 -5.58
C ALA A 109 -12.92 2.48 -6.15
N LEU A 110 -11.90 1.80 -5.59
CA LEU A 110 -11.57 0.43 -5.95
C LEU A 110 -12.68 -0.57 -5.57
N PHE A 111 -13.32 -0.33 -4.41
CA PHE A 111 -14.39 -1.17 -3.87
C PHE A 111 -15.60 -0.29 -3.53
N ASN A 112 -16.78 -0.91 -3.52
CA ASN A 112 -17.96 -0.29 -2.92
C ASN A 112 -17.71 -0.05 -1.42
N GLY A 113 -18.23 1.06 -0.89
CA GLY A 113 -18.07 1.45 0.51
C GLY A 113 -18.68 0.46 1.52
N GLU A 114 -19.59 -0.40 1.06
CA GLU A 114 -20.14 -1.52 1.85
C GLU A 114 -19.14 -2.66 2.08
N VAL A 115 -18.20 -2.85 1.15
CA VAL A 115 -17.19 -3.91 1.23
C VAL A 115 -16.09 -3.49 2.20
N VAL A 116 -15.43 -2.36 1.93
CA VAL A 116 -14.45 -1.75 2.85
C VAL A 116 -14.50 -0.23 2.75
N THR A 117 -14.64 0.39 3.91
CA THR A 117 -14.71 1.85 4.02
C THR A 117 -13.35 2.50 3.72
N ARG A 118 -13.37 3.41 2.75
CA ARG A 118 -12.26 4.35 2.51
C ARG A 118 -12.25 5.40 3.62
N HIS A 119 -11.14 5.48 4.35
CA HIS A 119 -10.97 6.51 5.38
C HIS A 119 -11.05 7.91 4.77
N LYS A 120 -11.95 8.72 5.32
CA LYS A 120 -12.12 10.14 5.00
C LYS A 120 -11.35 10.96 6.04
N ASP A 121 -10.24 11.54 5.64
CA ASP A 121 -9.37 12.39 6.46
C ASP A 121 -8.80 13.55 5.63
N ALA A 122 -8.13 14.51 6.28
CA ALA A 122 -7.58 15.68 5.58
C ALA A 122 -6.55 15.30 4.50
N MET A 123 -5.84 14.18 4.66
CA MET A 123 -4.83 13.74 3.70
C MET A 123 -5.45 13.20 2.42
N ILE A 124 -6.53 12.42 2.51
CA ILE A 124 -7.26 12.00 1.30
C ILE A 124 -7.86 13.22 0.60
N SER A 125 -8.45 14.17 1.33
CA SER A 125 -8.98 15.39 0.72
C SER A 125 -7.89 16.13 -0.06
N SER A 126 -6.69 16.30 0.51
CA SER A 126 -5.60 16.97 -0.19
C SER A 126 -5.15 16.23 -1.46
N LEU A 127 -5.18 14.89 -1.49
CA LEU A 127 -4.72 14.13 -2.67
C LEU A 127 -5.64 14.30 -3.89
N PHE A 128 -6.94 14.50 -3.67
CA PHE A 128 -7.97 14.59 -4.72
C PHE A 128 -8.52 16.02 -4.89
N GLU A 129 -7.96 16.99 -4.18
CA GLU A 129 -8.26 18.40 -4.43
C GLU A 129 -7.86 18.75 -5.87
N ALA A 130 -8.69 19.55 -6.54
CA ALA A 130 -8.40 20.02 -7.89
C ALA A 130 -7.08 20.81 -7.85
N SER A 131 -6.12 20.41 -8.68
CA SER A 131 -4.90 21.20 -8.82
C SER A 131 -5.20 22.39 -9.74
N GLU A 132 -4.63 23.54 -9.43
CA GLU A 132 -4.56 24.67 -10.38
C GLU A 132 -3.38 24.49 -11.38
N ASP A 133 -2.67 23.36 -11.32
CA ASP A 133 -1.49 23.04 -12.11
C ASP A 133 -1.76 21.80 -12.99
N ASP A 134 -2.22 22.04 -14.22
CA ASP A 134 -2.53 20.99 -15.20
C ASP A 134 -1.34 20.05 -15.46
N GLU A 135 -0.11 20.59 -15.42
CA GLU A 135 1.10 19.81 -15.62
C GLU A 135 1.30 18.81 -14.47
N LEU A 136 1.01 19.22 -13.23
CA LEU A 136 1.07 18.33 -12.07
C LEU A 136 0.06 17.19 -12.18
N ASP A 137 -1.14 17.47 -12.67
CA ASP A 137 -2.19 16.46 -12.86
C ASP A 137 -1.80 15.45 -13.94
N ILE A 138 -1.27 15.92 -15.08
CA ILE A 138 -0.74 15.05 -16.15
C ILE A 138 0.39 14.16 -15.62
N LEU A 139 1.37 14.74 -14.93
CA LEU A 139 2.49 13.99 -14.35
C LEU A 139 2.01 12.98 -13.29
N THR A 140 0.98 13.33 -12.51
CA THR A 140 0.41 12.44 -11.50
C THR A 140 -0.29 11.26 -12.16
N GLN A 141 -1.08 11.50 -13.21
CA GLN A 141 -1.73 10.43 -13.98
C GLN A 141 -0.68 9.47 -14.57
N GLN A 142 0.35 10.01 -15.23
CA GLN A 142 1.43 9.18 -15.79
C GLN A 142 2.15 8.36 -14.72
N ALA A 143 2.42 8.97 -13.55
CA ALA A 143 3.03 8.26 -12.43
C ALA A 143 2.11 7.15 -11.88
N LEU A 144 0.79 7.36 -11.85
CA LEU A 144 -0.17 6.33 -11.46
C LEU A 144 -0.16 5.16 -12.44
N GLU A 145 -0.19 5.41 -13.75
CA GLU A 145 -0.13 4.38 -14.79
C GLU A 145 1.14 3.52 -14.65
N VAL A 146 2.28 4.19 -14.49
CA VAL A 146 3.60 3.55 -14.29
C VAL A 146 3.66 2.74 -13.01
N VAL A 147 3.01 3.17 -11.92
CA VAL A 147 3.00 2.43 -10.64
C VAL A 147 1.96 1.30 -10.65
N CYS A 148 0.82 1.46 -11.33
CA CYS A 148 -0.20 0.43 -11.44
C CYS A 148 0.29 -0.79 -12.23
N ALA A 149 1.07 -0.61 -13.29
CA ALA A 149 1.60 -1.70 -14.10
C ALA A 149 2.43 -2.75 -13.30
N PRO A 150 3.45 -2.39 -12.52
CA PRO A 150 4.20 -3.36 -11.72
C PRO A 150 3.36 -3.96 -10.58
N ILE A 151 2.42 -3.22 -9.99
CA ILE A 151 1.50 -3.77 -8.99
C ILE A 151 0.63 -4.86 -9.62
N LEU A 152 0.14 -4.65 -10.84
CA LEU A 152 -0.62 -5.64 -11.59
C LEU A 152 0.18 -6.92 -11.81
N ILE A 153 1.41 -6.79 -12.33
CA ILE A 153 2.31 -7.93 -12.58
C ILE A 153 2.54 -8.71 -11.28
N LEU A 154 2.80 -8.00 -10.17
CA LEU A 154 2.98 -8.64 -8.87
C LEU A 154 1.71 -9.36 -8.41
N LEU A 155 0.55 -8.74 -8.54
CA LEU A 155 -0.73 -9.34 -8.15
C LEU A 155 -1.02 -10.59 -8.97
N GLN A 156 -0.89 -10.53 -10.29
CA GLN A 156 -1.13 -11.70 -11.17
C GLN A 156 -0.20 -12.86 -10.84
N ARG A 157 1.07 -12.57 -10.53
CA ARG A 157 2.03 -13.60 -10.11
C ARG A 157 1.72 -14.19 -8.73
N GLN A 158 1.31 -13.36 -7.77
CA GLN A 158 1.06 -13.83 -6.40
C GLN A 158 -0.30 -14.52 -6.26
N ALA A 159 -1.28 -14.11 -7.06
CA ALA A 159 -2.64 -14.65 -7.06
C ALA A 159 -2.88 -15.63 -8.23
N GLU A 160 -1.82 -16.17 -8.85
CA GLU A 160 -1.92 -16.99 -10.07
C GLU A 160 -2.93 -18.14 -9.95
N GLU A 161 -3.02 -18.77 -8.77
CA GLU A 161 -3.96 -19.87 -8.49
C GLU A 161 -5.34 -19.43 -7.98
N GLN A 162 -5.55 -18.13 -7.74
CA GLN A 162 -6.75 -17.52 -7.14
C GLN A 162 -7.57 -16.63 -8.09
N LEU A 163 -7.10 -16.40 -9.32
CA LEU A 163 -7.79 -15.59 -10.33
C LEU A 163 -8.81 -16.41 -11.14
N PRO A 164 -9.70 -15.81 -11.95
CA PRO A 164 -10.69 -16.57 -12.70
C PRO A 164 -10.12 -17.65 -13.62
N GLY A 165 -10.78 -18.82 -13.64
CA GLY A 165 -10.43 -19.93 -14.53
C GLY A 165 -9.28 -20.82 -14.06
N VAL A 166 -8.75 -20.60 -12.85
CA VAL A 166 -7.69 -21.43 -12.27
C VAL A 166 -8.17 -22.19 -11.02
N LYS A 167 -7.25 -22.99 -10.46
CA LYS A 167 -7.50 -24.05 -9.47
C LYS A 167 -8.38 -23.64 -8.30
N PHE A 168 -8.14 -22.48 -7.69
CA PHE A 168 -8.85 -22.07 -6.47
C PHE A 168 -9.91 -21.00 -6.71
N TRP A 169 -10.30 -20.71 -7.96
CA TRP A 169 -11.38 -19.74 -8.23
C TRP A 169 -12.76 -20.30 -7.88
N GLU A 170 -13.09 -21.48 -8.42
CA GLU A 170 -14.34 -22.19 -8.13
C GLU A 170 -14.06 -23.23 -7.04
N THR A 171 -14.09 -22.77 -5.80
CA THR A 171 -13.75 -23.60 -4.64
C THR A 171 -14.81 -24.65 -4.37
N THR A 172 -14.38 -25.87 -4.08
CA THR A 172 -15.26 -26.92 -3.57
C THR A 172 -15.49 -26.75 -2.07
N GLU A 173 -16.61 -27.26 -1.54
CA GLU A 173 -16.85 -27.26 -0.08
C GLU A 173 -15.70 -27.91 0.72
N ALA A 174 -15.05 -28.91 0.12
CA ALA A 174 -13.92 -29.59 0.76
C ALA A 174 -12.70 -28.66 0.90
N GLU A 175 -12.46 -27.80 -0.09
CA GLU A 175 -11.36 -26.81 -0.07
C GLU A 175 -11.67 -25.67 0.89
N GLU A 176 -12.91 -25.19 0.92
CA GLU A 176 -13.36 -24.19 1.88
C GLU A 176 -13.22 -24.68 3.32
N ARG A 177 -13.58 -25.95 3.60
CA ARG A 177 -13.38 -26.55 4.93
C ARG A 177 -11.89 -26.65 5.29
N LYS A 178 -11.02 -26.96 4.33
CA LYS A 178 -9.56 -27.03 4.56
C LYS A 178 -8.95 -25.66 4.79
N SER A 179 -9.44 -24.63 4.10
CA SER A 179 -8.92 -23.25 4.19
C SER A 179 -9.56 -22.41 5.29
N ALA A 180 -10.59 -22.93 5.98
CA ALA A 180 -11.35 -22.21 7.01
C ALA A 180 -10.48 -21.66 8.15
N HIS A 181 -9.33 -22.29 8.41
CA HIS A 181 -8.38 -21.90 9.46
C HIS A 181 -7.09 -21.29 8.90
N VAL A 182 -7.00 -21.09 7.59
CA VAL A 182 -5.83 -20.47 6.94
C VAL A 182 -6.05 -18.95 6.95
N PRO A 183 -5.29 -18.18 7.74
CA PRO A 183 -5.45 -16.75 7.79
C PRO A 183 -5.07 -16.12 6.44
N THR A 184 -5.68 -14.98 6.15
CA THR A 184 -5.40 -14.14 4.98
C THR A 184 -4.01 -13.50 5.00
N THR A 185 -3.31 -13.55 6.14
CA THR A 185 -2.01 -12.92 6.35
C THR A 185 -1.08 -13.82 7.15
N ASN A 186 0.20 -13.82 6.78
CA ASN A 186 1.29 -14.52 7.45
C ASN A 186 2.00 -13.65 8.52
N VAL A 187 1.52 -12.43 8.79
CA VAL A 187 2.19 -11.45 9.66
C VAL A 187 2.49 -11.98 11.06
N VAL A 188 1.63 -12.83 11.62
CA VAL A 188 1.87 -13.45 12.94
C VAL A 188 3.12 -14.33 12.87
N SER A 189 3.17 -15.22 11.88
CA SER A 189 4.32 -16.10 11.65
C SER A 189 5.59 -15.30 11.36
N GLU A 190 5.52 -14.24 10.54
CA GLU A 190 6.68 -13.38 10.27
C GLU A 190 7.23 -12.71 11.52
N ARG A 191 6.34 -12.23 12.40
CA ARG A 191 6.74 -11.62 13.68
C ARG A 191 7.44 -12.63 14.57
N ASP A 192 6.88 -13.84 14.68
CA ASP A 192 7.43 -14.88 15.54
C ASP A 192 8.81 -15.33 15.03
N PHE A 193 8.97 -15.49 13.71
CA PHE A 193 10.28 -15.73 13.09
C PHE A 193 11.27 -14.58 13.29
N ALA A 194 10.83 -13.33 13.22
CA ALA A 194 11.70 -12.18 13.45
C ALA A 194 12.18 -12.09 14.91
N VAL A 195 11.31 -12.44 15.87
CA VAL A 195 11.69 -12.54 17.29
C VAL A 195 12.71 -13.66 17.48
N LEU A 196 12.47 -14.83 16.88
CA LEU A 196 13.39 -15.96 16.95
C LEU A 196 14.76 -15.64 16.33
N ASP A 197 14.82 -15.03 15.15
CA ASP A 197 16.07 -14.59 14.51
C ASP A 197 16.84 -13.61 15.40
N ASN A 198 16.14 -12.65 16.02
CA ASN A 198 16.76 -11.71 16.94
C ASN A 198 17.30 -12.41 18.20
N LEU A 199 16.56 -13.36 18.78
CA LEU A 199 17.01 -14.14 19.94
C LEU A 199 18.24 -14.98 19.62
N LEU A 200 18.28 -15.63 18.46
CA LEU A 200 19.43 -16.41 18.00
C LEU A 200 20.68 -15.53 17.80
N ARG A 201 20.52 -14.32 17.24
CA ARG A 201 21.62 -13.36 17.08
C ARG A 201 22.12 -12.79 18.41
N ALA A 202 21.20 -12.42 19.31
CA ALA A 202 21.53 -11.83 20.59
C ALA A 202 22.10 -12.84 21.60
N LYS A 203 21.74 -14.12 21.46
CA LYS A 203 22.13 -15.21 22.37
C LYS A 203 22.61 -16.45 21.58
N PRO A 204 23.78 -16.38 20.93
CA PRO A 204 24.26 -17.43 20.02
C PRO A 204 24.56 -18.78 20.71
N TYR A 205 24.72 -18.78 22.05
CA TYR A 205 24.89 -20.00 22.85
C TYR A 205 23.57 -20.60 23.37
N GLY A 206 22.44 -19.93 23.14
CA GLY A 206 21.13 -20.47 23.47
C GLY A 206 20.72 -21.55 22.47
N ARG A 207 20.17 -22.65 22.98
CA ARG A 207 19.66 -23.73 22.12
C ARG A 207 18.34 -23.30 21.48
N SER A 208 18.10 -23.63 20.20
CA SER A 208 16.87 -23.25 19.48
C SER A 208 15.58 -23.65 20.23
N LEU A 209 15.59 -24.83 20.84
CA LEU A 209 14.53 -25.33 21.74
C LEU A 209 14.15 -24.37 22.89
N SER A 210 15.11 -23.60 23.39
CA SER A 210 14.89 -22.63 24.47
C SER A 210 14.23 -21.33 23.98
N PHE A 211 14.27 -21.06 22.68
CA PHE A 211 13.73 -19.86 22.06
C PHE A 211 12.42 -20.10 21.32
N GLU A 212 12.14 -21.33 20.89
CA GLU A 212 10.86 -21.73 20.29
C GLU A 212 9.69 -21.76 21.29
N ALA A 213 9.97 -21.71 22.60
CA ALA A 213 8.97 -21.73 23.67
C ALA A 213 8.47 -20.33 24.10
N TYR A 214 8.94 -19.26 23.44
CA TYR A 214 8.61 -17.85 23.72
C TYR A 214 7.65 -17.28 22.68
#